data_AF-A0A6D2JLD6-F1
#
_entry.id   AF-A0A6D2JLD6-F1
#
_cell.length_a   1.000
_cell.length_b   1.000
_cell.length_c   1.000
_cell.angle_alpha   90.00
_cell.angle_beta   90.00
_cell.angle_gamma   90.00
#
_symmetry.space_group_name_H-M   'P 1'
#
loop_
_entity.id
_entity.type
_entity.pdbx_description
1 polymer ?
#
loop_
_entity_poly.entity_id
_entity_poly.type
_entity_poly.pdbx_seq_one_letter_code
_entity_poly.pdbx_strand_id
1 'polypeptide(L)'
;MASKPTAGSSALADQVVDQVDATAEGEIVPLPSTVHVSSDRTRSSDQGHSRQAPKRARSDDGETRSREGGPTASNGSGGKPPFYWQYENSRGFPVQDDEEGTARIQLHFKPVGCRLPSLNQMSEKELYIATCAASGRAVAARNMLVSRLESRIRDAPQQKELDQVKELVAKLTSDLSAANERVARQGELLKKHTSQEGRVKELETREADLLRQLSQNQEQMAALQKESSSALTQSLRLSRENQVLVAEKDNVARRANRAGRREMVAKHREVLESAKAKFEEKRVEGEKEGDQIELQSNIDLLTSLISGAINQEEELARLKGLEDEVAEAAKAAQVSDFSIGKFNLPVVSEDSVARMEIDPSTSIPVGLNPFGTNAEEKGSNEEEEKEDEEMTVED
;
A
#
# COMPACT_ATOMS: atom_id res chain seq x y z
N MET A 1 -32.15 -23.21 36.84
CA MET A 1 -31.47 -22.90 38.11
C MET A 1 -30.15 -22.23 37.79
N ALA A 2 -29.91 -21.10 38.45
CA ALA A 2 -28.71 -20.28 38.29
C ALA A 2 -27.45 -21.02 38.76
N SER A 3 -26.32 -20.79 38.09
CA SER A 3 -25.07 -20.38 38.76
C SER A 3 -24.02 -19.99 37.72
N LYS A 4 -23.35 -18.88 38.01
CA LYS A 4 -22.21 -18.28 37.32
C LYS A 4 -20.97 -18.47 38.22
N PRO A 5 -19.76 -18.04 37.84
CA PRO A 5 -18.67 -18.88 37.34
C PRO A 5 -17.49 -19.02 38.33
N THR A 6 -16.50 -19.86 37.99
CA THR A 6 -15.20 -19.90 38.68
C THR A 6 -14.08 -19.61 37.69
N ALA A 7 -13.22 -18.68 38.10
CA ALA A 7 -12.05 -18.21 37.38
C ALA A 7 -10.93 -19.26 37.36
N GLY A 8 -10.22 -19.35 36.23
CA GLY A 8 -8.94 -20.02 36.09
C GLY A 8 -8.02 -19.10 35.28
N SER A 9 -6.93 -18.68 35.93
CA SER A 9 -5.93 -17.73 35.45
C SER A 9 -4.75 -18.45 34.82
N SER A 10 -4.14 -17.85 33.79
CA SER A 10 -2.74 -17.98 33.30
C SER A 10 -2.74 -17.67 31.79
N ALA A 11 -1.85 -16.91 31.17
CA ALA A 11 -0.79 -15.96 31.53
C ALA A 11 -0.28 -15.39 30.19
N LEU A 12 0.58 -14.37 30.26
CA LEU A 12 1.52 -13.90 29.23
C LEU A 12 1.00 -12.88 28.19
N ALA A 13 1.22 -11.60 28.48
CA ALA A 13 1.57 -10.62 27.47
C ALA A 13 2.65 -9.70 28.04
N ASP A 14 3.86 -9.87 27.49
CA ASP A 14 5.05 -9.06 27.73
C ASP A 14 4.80 -7.59 27.38
N GLN A 15 5.26 -6.73 28.28
CA GLN A 15 5.49 -5.31 28.01
C GLN A 15 6.98 -5.07 28.26
N VAL A 16 7.77 -5.13 27.19
CA VAL A 16 9.17 -4.70 27.19
C VAL A 16 9.28 -3.49 26.26
N VAL A 17 9.46 -2.36 26.94
CA VAL A 17 10.07 -1.14 26.43
C VAL A 17 11.50 -1.47 26.05
N ASP A 18 11.93 -1.13 24.84
CA ASP A 18 13.36 -0.89 24.63
C ASP A 18 13.63 0.25 23.64
N GLN A 19 14.54 1.10 24.10
CA GLN A 19 15.24 2.16 23.39
C GLN A 19 16.37 1.56 22.55
N VAL A 20 16.83 2.30 21.53
CA VAL A 20 18.24 2.53 21.10
C VAL A 20 18.19 3.01 19.63
N ASP A 21 19.03 3.87 19.07
CA ASP A 21 20.05 4.83 19.48
C ASP A 21 20.35 5.61 18.18
N ALA A 22 20.66 6.90 18.24
CA ALA A 22 21.51 7.55 17.24
C ALA A 22 21.94 8.93 17.72
N THR A 23 23.23 9.00 18.01
CA THR A 23 24.07 10.11 18.43
C THR A 23 24.32 11.16 17.33
N ALA A 24 24.74 12.33 17.82
CA ALA A 24 25.78 13.22 17.28
C ALA A 24 25.35 14.57 16.66
N GLU A 25 25.65 15.60 17.47
CA GLU A 25 26.39 16.84 17.12
C GLU A 25 25.69 17.93 16.30
N GLY A 26 25.52 19.11 16.92
CA GLY A 26 24.97 20.30 16.29
C GLY A 26 24.72 21.47 17.23
N GLU A 27 25.74 21.81 18.02
CA GLU A 27 25.92 22.96 18.92
C GLU A 27 25.45 24.31 18.33
N ILE A 28 24.55 25.03 19.03
CA ILE A 28 24.54 26.51 19.05
C ILE A 28 24.23 26.99 20.47
N VAL A 29 25.29 27.51 21.09
CA VAL A 29 25.35 28.28 22.34
C VAL A 29 24.49 29.55 22.27
N PRO A 30 23.71 29.89 23.31
CA PRO A 30 23.23 31.25 23.52
C PRO A 30 24.04 31.97 24.61
N LEU A 31 24.08 33.32 24.52
CA LEU A 31 24.45 34.36 25.51
C LEU A 31 25.55 35.32 24.99
N PRO A 32 25.74 36.51 25.60
CA PRO A 32 24.79 37.47 26.18
C PRO A 32 25.18 38.93 25.87
N SER A 33 24.48 39.89 26.52
CA SER A 33 24.90 41.26 26.91
C SER A 33 23.96 42.33 26.35
N THR A 34 23.51 43.35 27.09
CA THR A 34 23.87 43.80 28.44
C THR A 34 22.75 44.69 28.95
N VAL A 35 22.52 44.61 30.25
CA VAL A 35 21.67 45.51 31.03
C VAL A 35 22.44 46.82 31.26
N HIS A 36 21.78 47.97 31.12
CA HIS A 36 22.12 49.15 31.93
C HIS A 36 20.85 49.87 32.38
N VAL A 37 20.80 50.07 33.68
CA VAL A 37 19.76 50.71 34.49
C VAL A 37 20.17 52.16 34.79
N SER A 38 19.14 53.00 35.05
CA SER A 38 19.10 54.21 35.90
C SER A 38 18.86 55.56 35.20
N SER A 39 17.64 56.04 35.45
CA SER A 39 17.28 57.28 36.16
C SER A 39 18.00 58.61 35.95
N ASP A 40 17.13 59.62 35.83
CA ASP A 40 17.12 60.94 36.47
C ASP A 40 17.40 62.22 35.64
N ARG A 41 16.32 63.02 35.60
CA ARG A 41 16.23 64.45 35.93
C ARG A 41 17.26 65.46 35.33
N THR A 42 16.68 66.29 34.46
CA THR A 42 16.66 67.78 34.48
C THR A 42 17.89 68.62 34.13
N ARG A 43 17.56 69.76 33.46
CA ARG A 43 18.29 71.03 33.24
C ARG A 43 19.28 71.04 32.06
N SER A 44 19.42 72.11 31.27
CA SER A 44 18.73 73.40 31.13
C SER A 44 19.35 74.17 29.95
N SER A 45 18.67 75.25 29.56
CA SER A 45 19.19 76.47 28.88
C SER A 45 19.35 76.45 27.37
N ASP A 46 19.07 77.52 26.64
CA ASP A 46 18.28 78.74 26.90
C ASP A 46 18.21 79.53 25.58
N GLN A 47 17.42 80.59 25.60
CA GLN A 47 17.15 81.65 24.61
C GLN A 47 15.89 81.44 23.75
N GLY A 48 14.87 82.28 23.86
CA GLY A 48 14.74 83.47 24.68
C GLY A 48 13.61 84.35 24.15
N HIS A 49 12.57 84.51 24.98
CA HIS A 49 11.61 85.62 25.11
C HIS A 49 10.98 86.23 23.84
N SER A 50 9.70 86.62 23.80
CA SER A 50 9.06 87.52 24.76
C SER A 50 7.61 87.85 24.36
N ARG A 51 6.79 88.14 25.39
CA ARG A 51 5.53 88.93 25.44
C ARG A 51 4.22 88.21 25.04
N GLN A 52 3.33 87.89 26.01
CA GLN A 52 2.36 88.79 26.70
C GLN A 52 1.39 89.46 25.71
N ALA A 53 0.07 89.52 25.86
CA ALA A 53 -0.85 89.33 26.99
C ALA A 53 -2.30 89.13 26.43
N PRO A 54 -3.25 88.66 27.23
CA PRO A 54 -4.68 88.63 26.89
C PRO A 54 -5.35 89.97 27.22
N LYS A 55 -6.39 90.39 26.48
CA LYS A 55 -7.49 91.23 26.99
C LYS A 55 -8.55 91.59 25.94
N ARG A 56 -9.79 91.32 26.33
CA ARG A 56 -10.99 92.18 26.33
C ARG A 56 -11.41 92.94 25.05
N ALA A 57 -12.61 92.55 24.63
CA ALA A 57 -13.83 93.35 24.51
C ALA A 57 -13.76 94.70 23.76
N ARG A 58 -14.52 94.76 22.67
CA ARG A 58 -15.45 95.87 22.40
C ARG A 58 -16.69 95.31 21.73
N SER A 59 -17.82 95.51 22.39
CA SER A 59 -19.13 95.60 21.77
C SER A 59 -19.09 96.71 20.71
N ASP A 60 -19.73 96.48 19.57
CA ASP A 60 -20.56 97.53 18.98
C ASP A 60 -21.60 96.92 18.06
N ASP A 61 -22.84 97.36 18.31
CA ASP A 61 -24.01 97.15 17.48
C ASP A 61 -23.76 97.70 16.07
N GLY A 62 -23.90 96.83 15.07
CA GLY A 62 -23.82 97.19 13.66
C GLY A 62 -25.14 96.87 12.97
N GLU A 63 -26.13 97.73 13.22
CA GLU A 63 -27.43 97.79 12.56
C GLU A 63 -27.28 97.67 11.03
N THR A 64 -27.52 96.48 10.46
CA THR A 64 -27.64 96.32 8.99
C THR A 64 -29.00 96.82 8.55
N ARG A 65 -29.16 98.15 8.52
CA ARG A 65 -30.08 98.81 7.59
C ARG A 65 -29.49 98.73 6.18
N SER A 66 -29.60 97.57 5.54
CA SER A 66 -29.52 97.51 4.08
C SER A 66 -30.86 97.92 3.52
N ARG A 67 -31.02 99.24 3.39
CA ARG A 67 -32.06 99.89 2.59
C ARG A 67 -31.81 99.56 1.13
N GLU A 68 -32.37 98.45 0.66
CA GLU A 68 -32.64 98.26 -0.77
C GLU A 68 -33.77 99.25 -1.16
N GLY A 69 -33.35 100.45 -1.56
CA GLY A 69 -34.22 101.39 -2.27
C GLY A 69 -34.30 100.99 -3.73
N GLY A 70 -35.15 100.00 -4.05
CA GLY A 70 -35.71 99.87 -5.40
C GLY A 70 -36.58 101.10 -5.70
N PRO A 71 -36.68 101.54 -6.97
CA PRO A 71 -37.42 102.75 -7.31
C PRO A 71 -38.92 102.46 -7.18
N THR A 72 -39.51 102.86 -6.05
CA THR A 72 -40.96 103.00 -5.94
C THR A 72 -41.40 104.15 -6.83
N ALA A 73 -42.06 103.82 -7.94
CA ALA A 73 -42.93 104.76 -8.63
C ALA A 73 -44.13 105.07 -7.73
N SER A 74 -43.99 106.08 -6.86
CA SER A 74 -45.10 106.63 -6.09
C SER A 74 -45.65 107.86 -6.83
N ASN A 75 -46.79 107.68 -7.49
CA ASN A 75 -47.69 108.78 -7.80
C ASN A 75 -48.23 109.33 -6.47
N GLY A 76 -47.77 110.50 -6.05
CA GLY A 76 -48.35 111.18 -4.89
C GLY A 76 -47.46 112.26 -4.30
N SER A 77 -47.93 113.50 -4.45
CA SER A 77 -47.53 114.72 -3.74
C SER A 77 -46.33 115.51 -4.29
N GLY A 78 -46.64 116.73 -4.74
CA GLY A 78 -45.68 117.71 -5.21
C GLY A 78 -44.72 118.16 -4.12
N GLY A 79 -43.46 117.78 -4.30
CA GLY A 79 -42.30 118.33 -3.60
C GLY A 79 -41.03 117.79 -4.26
N LYS A 80 -40.27 118.63 -4.96
CA LYS A 80 -39.00 118.23 -5.58
C LYS A 80 -38.01 117.74 -4.49
N PRO A 81 -37.30 116.61 -4.67
CA PRO A 81 -36.23 116.23 -3.77
C PRO A 81 -35.13 117.32 -3.77
N PRO A 82 -34.54 117.66 -2.62
CA PRO A 82 -33.56 118.73 -2.56
C PRO A 82 -32.25 118.21 -3.15
N PHE A 83 -31.91 118.70 -4.34
CA PHE A 83 -30.68 118.45 -5.10
C PHE A 83 -30.57 117.09 -5.81
N TYR A 84 -31.10 117.04 -7.03
CA TYR A 84 -30.64 116.08 -8.04
C TYR A 84 -29.71 116.82 -9.01
N TRP A 85 -28.54 116.26 -9.32
CA TRP A 85 -27.68 116.75 -10.39
C TRP A 85 -27.91 115.89 -11.63
N GLN A 86 -28.30 116.51 -12.73
CA GLN A 86 -28.39 115.86 -14.04
C GLN A 86 -27.05 116.05 -14.75
N TYR A 87 -26.32 114.95 -14.92
CA TYR A 87 -25.19 114.89 -15.84
C TYR A 87 -25.69 114.32 -17.16
N GLU A 88 -25.66 115.15 -18.20
CA GLU A 88 -25.98 114.74 -19.56
C GLU A 88 -24.65 114.51 -20.28
N ASN A 89 -24.34 113.24 -20.55
CA ASN A 89 -23.12 112.92 -21.29
C ASN A 89 -23.31 113.40 -22.73
N SER A 90 -22.61 114.48 -23.08
CA SER A 90 -22.75 115.11 -24.40
C SER A 90 -22.28 114.23 -25.56
N ARG A 91 -21.65 113.08 -25.27
CA ARG A 91 -21.09 112.18 -26.26
C ARG A 91 -21.43 110.72 -25.91
N GLY A 92 -21.84 109.94 -26.91
CA GLY A 92 -22.32 108.55 -26.75
C GLY A 92 -21.25 107.50 -26.39
N PHE A 93 -20.14 107.92 -25.76
CA PHE A 93 -19.04 107.06 -25.35
C PHE A 93 -18.86 107.05 -23.83
N PRO A 94 -18.14 106.08 -23.26
CA PRO A 94 -17.92 105.97 -21.83
C PRO A 94 -17.39 107.27 -21.22
N VAL A 95 -17.86 107.61 -20.02
CA VAL A 95 -17.51 108.86 -19.33
C VAL A 95 -16.00 109.08 -19.15
N GLN A 96 -15.23 107.98 -19.11
CA GLN A 96 -13.78 107.97 -18.99
C GLN A 96 -13.06 108.48 -20.26
N ASP A 97 -13.76 108.44 -21.40
CA ASP A 97 -13.30 108.94 -22.68
C ASP A 97 -13.72 110.41 -22.90
N ASP A 98 -14.52 110.98 -21.97
CA ASP A 98 -14.86 112.40 -21.91
C ASP A 98 -14.01 113.09 -20.83
N GLU A 99 -12.87 113.65 -21.24
CA GLU A 99 -11.92 114.28 -20.31
C GLU A 99 -12.54 115.49 -19.60
N GLU A 100 -13.27 116.34 -20.33
CA GLU A 100 -13.95 117.51 -19.75
C GLU A 100 -15.14 117.08 -18.89
N GLY A 101 -15.90 116.08 -19.31
CA GLY A 101 -16.97 115.45 -18.54
C GLY A 101 -16.49 114.86 -17.22
N THR A 102 -15.39 114.12 -17.25
CA THR A 102 -14.73 113.56 -16.06
C THR A 102 -14.29 114.66 -15.10
N ALA A 103 -13.74 115.76 -15.61
CA ALA A 103 -13.36 116.92 -14.79
C ALA A 103 -14.58 117.61 -14.15
N ARG A 104 -15.68 117.78 -14.89
CA ARG A 104 -16.94 118.33 -14.35
C ARG A 104 -17.53 117.43 -13.26
N ILE A 105 -17.47 116.12 -13.44
CA ILE A 105 -17.90 115.14 -12.44
C ILE A 105 -17.03 115.23 -11.18
N GLN A 106 -15.71 115.24 -11.33
CA GLN A 106 -14.79 115.31 -10.19
C GLN A 106 -14.92 116.62 -9.41
N LEU A 107 -15.25 117.73 -10.08
CA LEU A 107 -15.52 119.01 -9.43
C LEU A 107 -16.67 118.94 -8.41
N HIS A 108 -17.62 118.03 -8.64
CA HIS A 108 -18.73 117.82 -7.72
C HIS A 108 -18.40 116.93 -6.54
N PHE A 109 -17.39 116.06 -6.66
CA PHE A 109 -16.86 115.25 -5.56
C PHE A 109 -15.92 116.04 -4.66
N LYS A 110 -16.27 117.30 -4.35
CA LYS A 110 -15.50 118.17 -3.47
C LYS A 110 -15.82 117.90 -2.00
N PRO A 111 -14.84 118.01 -1.08
CA PRO A 111 -15.09 117.93 0.35
C PRO A 111 -16.07 119.01 0.82
N VAL A 112 -16.85 118.70 1.86
CA VAL A 112 -17.79 119.64 2.47
C VAL A 112 -17.05 120.91 2.91
N GLY A 113 -17.56 122.08 2.51
CA GLY A 113 -16.92 123.37 2.79
C GLY A 113 -15.92 123.85 1.74
N CYS A 114 -15.59 123.03 0.73
CA CYS A 114 -14.73 123.45 -0.38
C CYS A 114 -15.56 124.14 -1.48
N ARG A 115 -15.27 125.40 -1.78
CA ARG A 115 -15.82 126.12 -2.95
C ARG A 115 -14.80 126.12 -4.08
N LEU A 116 -14.93 125.16 -4.99
CA LEU A 116 -14.17 125.18 -6.24
C LEU A 116 -14.88 126.07 -7.26
N PRO A 117 -14.14 126.92 -8.01
CA PRO A 117 -14.70 127.69 -9.12
C PRO A 117 -15.25 126.76 -10.21
N SER A 118 -16.17 127.26 -11.03
CA SER A 118 -16.68 126.47 -12.16
C SER A 118 -15.55 126.15 -13.14
N LEU A 119 -15.65 125.04 -13.89
CA LEU A 119 -14.59 124.59 -14.77
C LEU A 119 -14.15 125.67 -15.80
N ASN A 120 -15.09 126.50 -16.26
CA ASN A 120 -14.83 127.60 -17.20
C ASN A 120 -14.21 128.85 -16.56
N GLN A 121 -14.15 128.91 -15.23
CA GLN A 121 -13.60 130.03 -14.46
C GLN A 121 -12.22 129.71 -13.87
N MET A 122 -11.64 128.53 -14.16
CA MET A 122 -10.29 128.17 -13.74
C MET A 122 -9.23 128.65 -14.73
N SER A 123 -8.16 129.28 -14.23
CA SER A 123 -6.99 129.66 -15.04
C SER A 123 -6.22 128.45 -15.59
N GLU A 124 -6.22 127.35 -14.84
CA GLU A 124 -5.49 126.11 -15.18
C GLU A 124 -6.44 125.00 -15.66
N LYS A 125 -7.55 125.39 -16.30
CA LYS A 125 -8.62 124.48 -16.75
C LYS A 125 -8.08 123.23 -17.45
N GLU A 126 -7.16 123.39 -18.40
CA GLU A 126 -6.62 122.28 -19.19
C GLU A 126 -5.78 121.29 -18.35
N LEU A 127 -4.97 121.79 -17.40
CA LEU A 127 -4.19 120.94 -16.50
C LEU A 127 -5.09 120.17 -15.52
N TYR A 128 -6.15 120.83 -15.04
CA TYR A 128 -7.16 120.19 -14.19
C TYR A 128 -7.90 119.08 -14.95
N ILE A 129 -8.34 119.35 -16.20
CA ILE A 129 -8.97 118.35 -17.07
C ILE A 129 -8.04 117.15 -17.30
N ALA A 130 -6.78 117.39 -17.66
CA ALA A 130 -5.79 116.34 -17.88
C ALA A 130 -5.55 115.49 -16.61
N THR A 131 -5.49 116.12 -15.44
CA THR A 131 -5.33 115.44 -14.14
C THR A 131 -6.56 114.59 -13.81
N CYS A 132 -7.76 115.14 -14.00
CA CYS A 132 -9.01 114.43 -13.78
C CYS A 132 -9.15 113.23 -14.72
N ALA A 133 -8.79 113.38 -16.00
CA ALA A 133 -8.79 112.31 -16.99
C ALA A 133 -7.79 111.20 -16.63
N ALA A 134 -6.56 111.54 -16.23
CA ALA A 134 -5.57 110.58 -15.76
C ALA A 134 -6.05 109.81 -14.51
N SER A 135 -6.67 110.52 -13.56
CA SER A 135 -7.30 109.92 -12.38
C SER A 135 -8.45 108.97 -12.76
N GLY A 136 -9.30 109.38 -13.70
CA GLY A 136 -10.38 108.55 -14.24
C GLY A 136 -9.86 107.25 -14.88
N ARG A 137 -8.80 107.34 -15.70
CA ARG A 137 -8.13 106.17 -16.30
C ARG A 137 -7.50 105.24 -15.25
N ALA A 138 -6.89 105.80 -14.20
CA ALA A 138 -6.32 105.00 -13.10
C ALA A 138 -7.41 104.23 -12.33
N VAL A 139 -8.54 104.86 -12.05
CA VAL A 139 -9.71 104.20 -11.44
C VAL A 139 -10.27 103.11 -12.35
N ALA A 140 -10.34 103.36 -13.66
CA ALA A 140 -10.76 102.34 -14.64
C ALA A 140 -9.85 101.10 -14.61
N ALA A 141 -8.53 101.29 -14.66
CA ALA A 141 -7.56 100.19 -14.58
C ALA A 141 -7.66 99.42 -13.25
N ARG A 142 -7.85 100.13 -12.13
CA ARG A 142 -8.11 99.52 -10.82
C ARG A 142 -9.36 98.67 -10.84
N ASN A 143 -10.46 99.18 -11.40
CA ASN A 143 -11.72 98.44 -11.49
C ASN A 143 -11.56 97.18 -12.34
N MET A 144 -10.82 97.24 -13.45
CA MET A 144 -10.51 96.05 -14.26
C MET A 144 -9.73 94.99 -13.46
N LEU A 145 -8.72 95.40 -12.68
CA LEU A 145 -7.97 94.49 -11.81
C LEU A 145 -8.87 93.86 -10.74
N VAL A 146 -9.70 94.68 -10.08
CA VAL A 146 -10.66 94.21 -9.08
C VAL A 146 -11.64 93.22 -9.70
N SER A 147 -12.27 93.52 -10.83
CA SER A 147 -13.18 92.60 -11.51
C SER A 147 -12.50 91.28 -11.90
N ARG A 148 -11.22 91.32 -12.29
CA ARG A 148 -10.45 90.10 -12.60
C ARG A 148 -10.15 89.28 -11.35
N LEU A 149 -9.80 89.93 -10.23
CA LEU A 149 -9.58 89.26 -8.94
C LEU A 149 -10.89 88.66 -8.40
N GLU A 150 -11.99 89.40 -8.48
CA GLU A 150 -13.32 88.93 -8.09
C GLU A 150 -13.77 87.74 -8.95
N SER A 151 -13.50 87.76 -10.25
CA SER A 151 -13.80 86.61 -11.14
C SER A 151 -13.01 85.38 -10.72
N ARG A 152 -11.71 85.52 -10.45
CA ARG A 152 -10.87 84.41 -9.94
C ARG A 152 -11.33 83.87 -8.59
N ILE A 153 -11.88 84.71 -7.72
CA ILE A 153 -12.43 84.28 -6.42
C ILE A 153 -13.77 83.55 -6.64
N ARG A 154 -14.60 84.00 -7.58
CA ARG A 154 -15.84 83.30 -7.97
C ARG A 154 -15.56 81.94 -8.59
N ASP A 155 -14.51 81.84 -9.41
CA ASP A 155 -14.11 80.60 -10.08
C ASP A 155 -13.27 79.67 -9.18
N ALA A 156 -12.87 80.13 -8.00
CA ALA A 156 -12.17 79.28 -7.04
C ALA A 156 -13.14 78.23 -6.49
N PRO A 157 -12.72 76.95 -6.40
CA PRO A 157 -13.58 75.89 -5.91
C PRO A 157 -14.07 76.22 -4.51
N GLN A 158 -15.36 76.01 -4.28
CA GLN A 158 -15.97 76.32 -3.00
C GLN A 158 -15.48 75.33 -1.95
N GLN A 159 -15.44 75.75 -0.68
CA GLN A 159 -15.01 74.90 0.44
C GLN A 159 -15.77 73.56 0.46
N LYS A 160 -17.06 73.57 0.08
CA LYS A 160 -17.90 72.38 -0.05
C LYS A 160 -17.38 71.39 -1.09
N GLU A 161 -16.92 71.86 -2.24
CA GLU A 161 -16.36 71.00 -3.29
C GLU A 161 -15.03 70.40 -2.85
N LEU A 162 -14.20 71.19 -2.17
CA LEU A 162 -12.95 70.71 -1.61
C LEU A 162 -13.18 69.63 -0.54
N ASP A 163 -14.19 69.80 0.31
CA ASP A 163 -14.52 68.82 1.34
C ASP A 163 -15.12 67.54 0.73
N GLN A 164 -15.92 67.65 -0.34
CA GLN A 164 -16.37 66.48 -1.12
C GLN A 164 -15.20 65.73 -1.77
N VAL A 165 -14.23 66.45 -2.35
CA VAL A 165 -13.03 65.83 -2.93
C VAL A 165 -12.21 65.13 -1.84
N LYS A 166 -12.04 65.75 -0.66
CA LYS A 166 -11.36 65.10 0.48
C LYS A 166 -12.07 63.83 0.93
N GLU A 167 -13.40 63.87 1.04
CA GLU A 167 -14.20 62.69 1.40
C GLU A 167 -14.05 61.59 0.35
N LEU A 168 -14.10 61.94 -0.94
CA LEU A 168 -13.90 60.99 -2.03
C LEU A 168 -12.48 60.40 -2.00
N VAL A 169 -11.45 61.21 -1.77
CA VAL A 169 -10.06 60.74 -1.64
C VAL A 169 -9.91 59.80 -0.45
N ALA A 170 -10.50 60.14 0.70
CA ALA A 170 -10.47 59.27 1.89
C ALA A 170 -11.18 57.93 1.61
N LYS A 171 -12.34 57.97 0.94
CA LYS A 171 -13.07 56.77 0.53
C LYS A 171 -12.26 55.91 -0.45
N LEU A 172 -11.72 56.51 -1.51
CA LEU A 172 -10.88 55.80 -2.49
C LEU A 172 -9.62 55.21 -1.85
N THR A 173 -9.02 55.92 -0.88
CA THR A 173 -7.85 55.42 -0.14
C THR A 173 -8.22 54.19 0.70
N SER A 174 -9.38 54.22 1.38
CA SER A 174 -9.90 53.07 2.12
C SER A 174 -10.22 51.88 1.20
N ASP A 175 -10.89 52.14 0.07
CA ASP A 175 -11.24 51.12 -0.92
C ASP A 175 -9.98 50.48 -1.53
N LEU A 176 -8.94 51.27 -1.80
CA LEU A 176 -7.65 50.79 -2.28
C LEU A 176 -6.94 49.92 -1.25
N SER A 177 -6.94 50.31 0.03
CA SER A 177 -6.39 49.48 1.11
C SER A 177 -7.12 48.14 1.21
N ALA A 178 -8.46 48.17 1.21
CA ALA A 178 -9.27 46.96 1.25
C ALA A 178 -9.06 46.06 0.01
N ALA A 179 -8.82 46.65 -1.17
CA ALA A 179 -8.46 45.92 -2.38
C ALA A 179 -7.08 45.26 -2.27
N ASN A 180 -6.08 45.98 -1.77
CA ASN A 180 -4.72 45.45 -1.56
C ASN A 180 -4.72 44.27 -0.59
N GLU A 181 -5.46 44.35 0.52
CA GLU A 181 -5.59 43.22 1.43
C GLU A 181 -6.29 42.00 0.78
N ARG A 182 -7.30 42.22 -0.07
CA ARG A 182 -7.95 41.13 -0.81
C ARG A 182 -6.97 40.47 -1.78
N VAL A 183 -6.16 41.25 -2.50
CA VAL A 183 -5.12 40.73 -3.39
C VAL A 183 -4.06 39.95 -2.61
N ALA A 184 -3.64 40.43 -1.45
CA ALA A 184 -2.70 39.72 -0.57
C ALA A 184 -3.27 38.36 -0.12
N ARG A 185 -4.52 38.32 0.36
CA ARG A 185 -5.22 37.08 0.74
C ARG A 185 -5.34 36.11 -0.43
N GLN A 186 -5.67 36.60 -1.64
CA GLN A 186 -5.71 35.77 -2.85
C GLN A 186 -4.32 35.21 -3.21
N GLY A 187 -3.26 36.01 -3.08
CA GLY A 187 -1.89 35.57 -3.30
C GLY A 187 -1.48 34.44 -2.35
N GLU A 188 -1.84 34.52 -1.07
CA GLU A 188 -1.61 33.43 -0.11
C GLU A 188 -2.41 32.16 -0.44
N LEU A 189 -3.67 32.31 -0.85
CA LEU A 189 -4.50 31.19 -1.28
C LEU A 189 -3.91 30.50 -2.52
N LEU A 190 -3.42 31.26 -3.51
CA LEU A 190 -2.76 30.72 -4.70
C LEU A 190 -1.48 29.95 -4.34
N LYS A 191 -0.67 30.46 -3.39
CA LYS A 191 0.50 29.73 -2.89
C LYS A 191 0.13 28.41 -2.21
N LYS A 192 -0.95 28.39 -1.42
CA LYS A 192 -1.46 27.16 -0.80
C LYS A 192 -1.98 26.17 -1.86
N HIS A 193 -2.74 26.66 -2.84
CA HIS A 193 -3.27 25.83 -3.93
C HIS A 193 -2.15 25.20 -4.76
N THR A 194 -1.16 25.99 -5.18
CA THR A 194 0.00 25.48 -5.96
C THR A 194 0.82 24.46 -5.16
N SER A 195 1.02 24.66 -3.86
CA SER A 195 1.65 23.67 -2.99
C SER A 195 0.83 22.39 -2.86
N GLN A 196 -0.49 22.50 -2.69
CA GLN A 196 -1.40 21.34 -2.65
C GLN A 196 -1.41 20.58 -3.97
N GLU A 197 -1.45 21.28 -5.10
CA GLU A 197 -1.39 20.68 -6.44
C GLU A 197 -0.11 19.87 -6.63
N GLY A 198 1.04 20.36 -6.14
CA GLY A 198 2.29 19.59 -6.14
C GLY A 198 2.20 18.31 -5.31
N ARG A 199 1.59 18.37 -4.13
CA ARG A 199 1.37 17.19 -3.27
C ARG A 199 0.41 16.18 -3.90
N VAL A 200 -0.63 16.65 -4.58
CA VAL A 200 -1.58 15.78 -5.30
C VAL A 200 -0.86 15.03 -6.42
N LYS A 201 -0.07 15.71 -7.25
CA LYS A 201 0.72 15.06 -8.32
C LYS A 201 1.69 14.02 -7.75
N GLU A 202 2.34 14.34 -6.63
CA GLU A 202 3.24 13.39 -5.96
C GLU A 202 2.47 12.15 -5.45
N LEU A 203 1.30 12.33 -4.85
CA LEU A 203 0.44 11.21 -4.42
C LEU A 203 -0.08 10.38 -5.59
N GLU A 204 -0.48 11.01 -6.70
CA GLU A 204 -0.92 10.32 -7.92
C GLU A 204 0.22 9.44 -8.49
N THR A 205 1.46 9.96 -8.52
CA THR A 205 2.62 9.16 -8.97
C THR A 205 2.90 7.97 -8.04
N ARG A 206 2.83 8.18 -6.71
CA ARG A 206 2.99 7.10 -5.73
C ARG A 206 1.89 6.05 -5.84
N GLU A 207 0.64 6.46 -6.06
CA GLU A 207 -0.49 5.56 -6.26
C GLU A 207 -0.29 4.69 -7.51
N ALA A 208 0.12 5.30 -8.63
CA ALA A 208 0.43 4.57 -9.85
C ALA A 208 1.55 3.53 -9.66
N ASP A 209 2.61 3.88 -8.92
CA ASP A 209 3.69 2.95 -8.58
C ASP A 209 3.23 1.80 -7.69
N LEU A 210 2.41 2.08 -6.67
CA LEU A 210 1.84 1.05 -5.78
C LEU A 210 0.92 0.11 -6.55
N LEU A 211 0.08 0.62 -7.45
CA LEU A 211 -0.77 -0.22 -8.31
C LEU A 211 0.06 -1.12 -9.22
N ARG A 212 1.17 -0.61 -9.79
CA ARG A 212 2.11 -1.41 -10.58
C ARG A 212 2.75 -2.52 -9.74
N GLN A 213 3.20 -2.20 -8.53
CA GLN A 213 3.77 -3.19 -7.61
C GLN A 213 2.74 -4.24 -7.20
N LEU A 214 1.50 -3.84 -6.91
CA LEU A 214 0.41 -4.76 -6.60
C LEU A 214 0.11 -5.71 -7.76
N SER A 215 0.06 -5.21 -8.99
CA SER A 215 -0.11 -6.06 -10.19
C SER A 215 1.03 -7.07 -10.34
N GLN A 216 2.28 -6.63 -10.19
CA GLN A 216 3.44 -7.52 -10.26
C GLN A 216 3.42 -8.58 -9.16
N ASN A 217 3.08 -8.21 -7.93
CA ASN A 217 2.95 -9.16 -6.82
C ASN A 217 1.81 -10.16 -7.06
N GLN A 218 0.69 -9.74 -7.63
CA GLN A 218 -0.42 -10.64 -7.99
C GLN A 218 0.01 -11.64 -9.07
N GLU A 219 0.72 -11.19 -10.11
CA GLU A 219 1.27 -12.05 -11.16
C GLU A 219 2.27 -13.07 -10.59
N GLN A 220 3.17 -12.64 -9.71
CA GLN A 220 4.13 -13.52 -9.03
C GLN A 220 3.42 -14.56 -8.16
N MET A 221 2.40 -14.16 -7.39
CA MET A 221 1.61 -15.09 -6.60
C MET A 221 0.87 -16.11 -7.46
N ALA A 222 0.31 -15.69 -8.59
CA ALA A 222 -0.34 -16.59 -9.54
C ALA A 222 0.67 -17.57 -10.17
N ALA A 223 1.87 -17.12 -10.51
CA ALA A 223 2.95 -17.96 -11.03
C ALA A 223 3.39 -19.02 -10.00
N LEU A 224 3.61 -18.62 -8.75
CA LEU A 224 3.97 -19.53 -7.65
C LEU A 224 2.86 -20.54 -7.34
N GLN A 225 1.59 -20.15 -7.40
CA GLN A 225 0.47 -21.08 -7.23
C GLN A 225 0.41 -22.11 -8.37
N LYS A 226 0.66 -21.69 -9.61
CA LYS A 226 0.74 -22.59 -10.76
C LYS A 226 1.91 -23.56 -10.62
N GLU A 227 3.07 -23.10 -10.19
CA GLU A 227 4.24 -23.96 -9.96
C GLU A 227 3.98 -24.96 -8.82
N SER A 228 3.41 -24.50 -7.71
CA SER A 228 3.04 -25.36 -6.57
C SER A 228 2.04 -26.45 -6.95
N SER A 229 0.99 -26.11 -7.72
CA SER A 229 0.02 -27.10 -8.21
C SER A 229 0.62 -28.09 -9.20
N SER A 230 1.53 -27.64 -10.07
CA SER A 230 2.30 -28.52 -10.97
C SER A 230 3.20 -29.48 -10.18
N ALA A 231 3.95 -28.96 -9.20
CA ALA A 231 4.83 -29.76 -8.35
C ALA A 231 4.04 -30.80 -7.53
N LEU A 232 2.88 -30.43 -7.00
CA LEU A 232 1.99 -31.35 -6.30
C LEU A 232 1.51 -32.49 -7.22
N THR A 233 1.09 -32.15 -8.45
CA THR A 233 0.66 -33.14 -9.45
C THR A 233 1.79 -34.10 -9.80
N GLN A 234 3.00 -33.58 -9.99
CA GLN A 234 4.19 -34.39 -10.25
C GLN A 234 4.55 -35.30 -9.07
N SER A 235 4.49 -34.78 -7.84
CA SER A 235 4.73 -35.55 -6.61
C SER A 235 3.73 -36.69 -6.46
N LEU A 236 2.44 -36.44 -6.69
CA LEU A 236 1.41 -37.47 -6.67
C LEU A 236 1.65 -38.55 -7.73
N ARG A 237 2.05 -38.15 -8.94
CA ARG A 237 2.40 -39.09 -10.01
C ARG A 237 3.57 -39.98 -9.60
N LEU A 238 4.67 -39.39 -9.15
CA LEU A 238 5.86 -40.12 -8.71
C LEU A 238 5.58 -41.01 -7.49
N SER A 239 4.71 -40.58 -6.58
CA SER A 239 4.28 -41.39 -5.44
C SER A 239 3.53 -42.65 -5.90
N ARG A 240 2.62 -42.52 -6.88
CA ARG A 240 1.92 -43.65 -7.49
C ARG A 240 2.89 -44.59 -8.23
N GLU A 241 3.78 -44.04 -9.05
CA GLU A 241 4.79 -44.83 -9.76
C GLU A 241 5.69 -45.61 -8.77
N ASN A 242 6.13 -44.97 -7.68
CA ASN A 242 6.88 -45.65 -6.63
C ASN A 242 6.09 -46.76 -5.93
N GLN A 243 4.79 -46.55 -5.65
CA GLN A 243 3.95 -47.60 -5.06
C GLN A 243 3.87 -48.83 -5.96
N VAL A 244 3.70 -48.63 -7.27
CA VAL A 244 3.68 -49.72 -8.26
C VAL A 244 5.02 -50.45 -8.28
N LEU A 245 6.14 -49.72 -8.36
CA LEU A 245 7.48 -50.30 -8.39
C LEU A 245 7.78 -51.11 -7.11
N VAL A 246 7.38 -50.62 -5.94
CA VAL A 246 7.54 -51.34 -4.67
C VAL A 246 6.73 -52.64 -4.69
N ALA A 247 5.47 -52.59 -5.11
CA ALA A 247 4.62 -53.77 -5.20
C ALA A 247 5.18 -54.80 -6.21
N GLU A 248 5.69 -54.33 -7.36
CA GLU A 248 6.31 -55.19 -8.37
C GLU A 248 7.58 -55.86 -7.84
N LYS A 249 8.46 -55.10 -7.19
CA LYS A 249 9.68 -55.64 -6.56
C LYS A 249 9.35 -56.71 -5.53
N ASP A 250 8.34 -56.49 -4.70
CA ASP A 250 7.90 -57.47 -3.70
C ASP A 250 7.28 -58.71 -4.36
N ASN A 251 6.56 -58.54 -5.47
CA ASN A 251 6.04 -59.66 -6.27
C ASN A 251 7.16 -60.47 -6.93
N VAL A 252 8.20 -59.82 -7.45
CA VAL A 252 9.39 -60.51 -7.99
C VAL A 252 10.09 -61.30 -6.90
N ALA A 253 10.32 -60.71 -5.73
CA ALA A 253 10.93 -61.39 -4.59
C ALA A 253 10.11 -62.62 -4.14
N ARG A 254 8.78 -62.49 -4.05
CA ARG A 254 7.87 -63.60 -3.73
C ARG A 254 7.93 -64.71 -4.78
N ARG A 255 7.94 -64.37 -6.08
CA ARG A 255 8.07 -65.35 -7.18
C ARG A 255 9.41 -66.09 -7.12
N ALA A 256 10.52 -65.35 -6.93
CA ALA A 256 11.85 -65.94 -6.82
C ALA A 256 11.97 -66.90 -5.62
N ASN A 257 11.41 -66.53 -4.46
CA ASN A 257 11.41 -67.40 -3.28
C ASN A 257 10.62 -68.69 -3.53
N ARG A 258 9.42 -68.60 -4.14
CA ARG A 258 8.62 -69.77 -4.52
C ARG A 258 9.37 -70.66 -5.51
N ALA A 259 10.02 -70.07 -6.52
CA ALA A 259 10.82 -70.81 -7.49
C ALA A 259 11.99 -71.55 -6.80
N GLY A 260 12.76 -70.85 -5.95
CA GLY A 260 13.85 -71.46 -5.20
C GLY A 260 13.41 -72.60 -4.27
N ARG A 261 12.26 -72.46 -3.60
CA ARG A 261 11.67 -73.56 -2.79
C ARG A 261 11.29 -74.76 -3.66
N ARG A 262 10.68 -74.55 -4.82
CA ARG A 262 10.33 -75.64 -5.76
C ARG A 262 11.58 -76.35 -6.27
N GLU A 263 12.63 -75.60 -6.63
CA GLU A 263 13.90 -76.15 -7.07
C GLU A 263 14.56 -76.98 -5.97
N MET A 264 14.56 -76.49 -4.73
CA MET A 264 15.07 -77.24 -3.58
C MET A 264 14.30 -78.56 -3.39
N VAL A 265 12.97 -78.52 -3.42
CA VAL A 265 12.13 -79.73 -3.30
C VAL A 265 12.42 -80.70 -4.45
N ALA A 266 12.58 -80.21 -5.68
CA ALA A 266 12.90 -81.04 -6.84
C ALA A 266 14.25 -81.75 -6.65
N LYS A 267 15.30 -81.04 -6.22
CA LYS A 267 16.62 -81.62 -5.94
C LYS A 267 16.57 -82.66 -4.82
N HIS A 268 15.85 -82.39 -3.73
CA HIS A 268 15.70 -83.36 -2.64
C HIS A 268 14.93 -84.61 -3.10
N ARG A 269 13.88 -84.43 -3.91
CA ARG A 269 13.15 -85.54 -4.52
C ARG A 269 14.07 -86.39 -5.41
N GLU A 270 14.89 -85.78 -6.25
CA GLU A 270 15.84 -86.49 -7.11
C GLU A 270 16.83 -87.32 -6.29
N VAL A 271 17.38 -86.76 -5.21
CA VAL A 271 18.26 -87.50 -4.28
C VAL A 271 17.54 -88.69 -3.65
N LEU A 272 16.29 -88.51 -3.20
CA LEU A 272 15.51 -89.58 -2.59
C LEU A 272 15.17 -90.69 -3.60
N GLU A 273 14.81 -90.34 -4.85
CA GLU A 273 14.58 -91.33 -5.90
C GLU A 273 15.86 -92.07 -6.29
N SER A 274 17.01 -91.38 -6.34
CA SER A 274 18.31 -92.03 -6.56
C SER A 274 18.67 -92.97 -5.42
N ALA A 275 18.45 -92.58 -4.17
CA ALA A 275 18.68 -93.43 -3.01
C ALA A 275 17.78 -94.68 -3.05
N LYS A 276 16.49 -94.50 -3.37
CA LYS A 276 15.55 -95.61 -3.54
C LYS A 276 16.00 -96.58 -4.65
N ALA A 277 16.45 -96.06 -5.79
CA ALA A 277 16.97 -96.89 -6.88
C ALA A 277 18.20 -97.71 -6.44
N LYS A 278 19.15 -97.10 -5.70
CA LYS A 278 20.33 -97.80 -5.17
C LYS A 278 19.97 -98.85 -4.12
N PHE A 279 18.98 -98.61 -3.28
CA PHE A 279 18.50 -99.61 -2.33
C PHE A 279 17.89 -100.82 -3.04
N GLU A 280 17.14 -100.59 -4.11
CA GLU A 280 16.57 -101.66 -4.92
C GLU A 280 17.67 -102.47 -5.65
N GLU A 281 18.66 -101.80 -6.22
CA GLU A 281 19.84 -102.45 -6.81
C GLU A 281 20.59 -103.28 -5.77
N LYS A 282 20.82 -102.73 -4.56
CA LYS A 282 21.51 -103.46 -3.48
C LYS A 282 20.71 -104.66 -2.97
N ARG A 283 19.38 -104.57 -2.96
CA ARG A 283 18.50 -105.69 -2.63
C ARG A 283 18.70 -106.83 -3.63
N VAL A 284 18.65 -106.53 -4.93
CA VAL A 284 18.86 -107.53 -6.00
C VAL A 284 20.28 -108.09 -5.96
N GLU A 285 21.30 -107.25 -5.73
CA GLU A 285 22.69 -107.69 -5.55
C GLU A 285 22.80 -108.68 -4.38
N GLY A 286 22.21 -108.35 -3.22
CA GLY A 286 22.22 -109.25 -2.06
C GLY A 286 21.52 -110.59 -2.30
N GLU A 287 20.42 -110.61 -3.07
CA GLU A 287 19.77 -111.85 -3.51
C GLU A 287 20.71 -112.69 -4.39
N LYS A 288 21.44 -112.06 -5.32
CA LYS A 288 22.38 -112.75 -6.21
C LYS A 288 23.65 -113.20 -5.50
N GLU A 289 24.17 -112.42 -4.57
CA GLU A 289 25.28 -112.80 -3.68
C GLU A 289 24.88 -114.01 -2.83
N GLY A 290 23.64 -114.04 -2.32
CA GLY A 290 23.05 -115.20 -1.64
C GLY A 290 23.04 -116.45 -2.53
N ASP A 291 22.42 -116.35 -3.72
CA ASP A 291 22.41 -117.44 -4.72
C ASP A 291 23.83 -117.95 -5.01
N GLN A 292 24.81 -117.04 -5.15
CA GLN A 292 26.20 -117.39 -5.43
C GLN A 292 26.87 -118.13 -4.27
N ILE A 293 26.69 -117.66 -3.03
CA ILE A 293 27.26 -118.31 -1.84
C ILE A 293 26.67 -119.71 -1.66
N GLU A 294 25.35 -119.86 -1.88
CA GLU A 294 24.69 -121.17 -1.84
C GLU A 294 25.24 -122.12 -2.91
N LEU A 295 25.39 -121.66 -4.15
CA LEU A 295 26.00 -122.45 -5.23
C LEU A 295 27.44 -122.86 -4.90
N GLN A 296 28.26 -121.94 -4.38
CA GLN A 296 29.65 -122.23 -4.01
C GLN A 296 29.73 -123.25 -2.87
N SER A 297 28.92 -123.08 -1.82
CA SER A 297 28.80 -124.04 -0.71
C SER A 297 28.40 -125.43 -1.20
N ASN A 298 27.44 -125.51 -2.12
CA ASN A 298 27.02 -126.76 -2.73
C ASN A 298 28.14 -127.43 -3.55
N ILE A 299 28.91 -126.65 -4.32
CA ILE A 299 30.08 -127.16 -5.06
C ILE A 299 31.14 -127.72 -4.09
N ASP A 300 31.45 -126.99 -3.03
CA ASP A 300 32.47 -127.38 -2.05
C ASP A 300 32.05 -128.65 -1.28
N LEU A 301 30.77 -128.74 -0.90
CA LEU A 301 30.17 -129.93 -0.28
C LEU A 301 30.28 -131.15 -1.20
N LEU A 302 29.84 -131.02 -2.45
CA LEU A 302 29.90 -132.10 -3.44
C LEU A 302 31.34 -132.54 -3.71
N THR A 303 32.28 -131.59 -3.81
CA THR A 303 33.71 -131.87 -3.99
C THR A 303 34.28 -132.67 -2.81
N SER A 304 33.96 -132.26 -1.58
CA SER A 304 34.42 -132.92 -0.36
C SER A 304 33.82 -134.31 -0.15
N LEU A 305 32.56 -134.52 -0.58
CA LEU A 305 31.94 -135.84 -0.63
C LEU A 305 32.64 -136.77 -1.63
N ILE A 306 32.94 -136.27 -2.84
CA ILE A 306 33.65 -137.04 -3.87
C ILE A 306 35.06 -137.45 -3.40
N SER A 307 35.76 -136.59 -2.66
CA SER A 307 37.09 -136.92 -2.11
C SER A 307 37.05 -137.83 -0.87
N GLY A 308 35.86 -138.15 -0.34
CA GLY A 308 35.69 -138.93 0.89
C GLY A 308 36.10 -138.20 2.17
N ALA A 309 36.23 -136.87 2.13
CA ALA A 309 36.65 -136.06 3.27
C ALA A 309 35.53 -135.86 4.31
N ILE A 310 34.28 -136.14 3.95
CA ILE A 310 33.08 -135.95 4.78
C ILE A 310 32.29 -137.25 4.89
N ASN A 311 31.87 -137.61 6.12
CA ASN A 311 30.89 -138.66 6.39
C ASN A 311 29.47 -138.06 6.39
N GLN A 312 28.60 -138.56 5.51
CA GLN A 312 27.24 -138.05 5.30
C GLN A 312 26.37 -138.09 6.55
N GLU A 313 26.49 -139.13 7.38
CA GLU A 313 25.61 -139.34 8.54
C GLU A 313 25.99 -138.41 9.70
N GLU A 314 27.29 -138.23 9.94
CA GLU A 314 27.81 -137.33 10.96
C GLU A 314 27.56 -135.86 10.61
N GLU A 315 27.76 -135.48 9.35
CA GLU A 315 27.56 -134.09 8.92
C GLU A 315 26.08 -133.70 8.86
N LEU A 316 25.19 -134.63 8.49
CA LEU A 316 23.74 -134.40 8.56
C LEU A 316 23.28 -134.17 10.01
N ALA A 317 23.82 -134.92 10.97
CA ALA A 317 23.52 -134.74 12.39
C ALA A 317 24.02 -133.37 12.89
N ARG A 318 25.20 -132.93 12.44
CA ARG A 318 25.75 -131.60 12.75
C ARG A 318 24.88 -130.47 12.19
N LEU A 319 24.54 -130.52 10.90
CA LEU A 319 23.74 -129.47 10.24
C LEU A 319 22.34 -129.33 10.84
N LYS A 320 21.69 -130.46 11.18
CA LYS A 320 20.40 -130.44 11.89
C LYS A 320 20.49 -129.79 13.27
N GLY A 321 21.63 -129.92 13.95
CA GLY A 321 21.87 -129.23 15.22
C GLY A 321 22.02 -127.72 15.08
N LEU A 322 22.47 -127.21 13.92
CA LEU A 322 22.65 -125.78 13.65
C LEU A 322 21.42 -125.11 13.00
N GLU A 323 20.45 -125.89 12.50
CA GLU A 323 19.27 -125.35 11.81
C GLU A 323 18.51 -124.33 12.67
N ASP A 324 18.27 -124.67 13.95
CA ASP A 324 17.58 -123.79 14.89
C ASP A 324 18.38 -122.50 15.20
N GLU A 325 19.71 -122.59 15.29
CA GLU A 325 20.58 -121.44 15.55
C GLU A 325 20.54 -120.44 14.39
N VAL A 326 20.60 -120.93 13.16
CA VAL A 326 20.51 -120.09 11.94
C VAL A 326 19.11 -119.50 11.80
N ALA A 327 18.06 -120.25 12.13
CA ALA A 327 16.68 -119.76 12.10
C ALA A 327 16.44 -118.62 13.10
N GLU A 328 17.00 -118.71 14.31
CA GLU A 328 16.92 -117.63 15.31
C GLU A 328 17.76 -116.41 14.91
N ALA A 329 18.95 -116.63 14.33
CA ALA A 329 19.76 -115.53 13.80
C ALA A 329 19.02 -114.76 12.67
N ALA A 330 18.31 -115.47 11.80
CA ALA A 330 17.49 -114.85 10.75
C ALA A 330 16.32 -114.02 11.33
N LYS A 331 15.64 -114.52 12.37
CA LYS A 331 14.59 -113.75 13.07
C LYS A 331 15.14 -112.51 13.76
N ALA A 332 16.32 -112.60 14.38
CA ALA A 332 16.96 -111.46 15.03
C ALA A 332 17.39 -110.37 14.03
N ALA A 333 17.77 -110.75 12.81
CA ALA A 333 18.12 -109.82 11.73
C ALA A 333 16.89 -109.19 11.05
N GLN A 334 15.68 -109.68 11.32
CA GLN A 334 14.46 -109.13 10.75
C GLN A 334 14.20 -107.73 11.32
N VAL A 335 14.29 -106.72 10.47
CA VAL A 335 14.00 -105.33 10.85
C VAL A 335 12.47 -105.15 10.92
N SER A 336 11.91 -105.08 12.13
CA SER A 336 10.45 -105.21 12.37
C SER A 336 9.60 -103.96 12.08
N ASP A 337 10.16 -102.79 11.75
CA ASP A 337 9.32 -101.59 11.54
C ASP A 337 10.04 -100.51 10.72
N PHE A 338 9.54 -100.23 9.51
CA PHE A 338 10.00 -99.12 8.65
C PHE A 338 9.04 -97.91 8.73
N SER A 339 8.25 -97.78 9.81
CA SER A 339 7.33 -96.65 9.94
C SER A 339 8.08 -95.34 10.16
N ILE A 340 7.78 -94.34 9.33
CA ILE A 340 8.39 -93.00 9.33
C ILE A 340 8.33 -92.30 10.71
N GLY A 341 7.32 -92.60 11.53
CA GLY A 341 7.11 -91.97 12.85
C GLY A 341 8.15 -92.30 13.93
N LYS A 342 9.04 -93.29 13.71
CA LYS A 342 10.12 -93.64 14.65
C LYS A 342 11.49 -93.08 14.26
N PHE A 343 11.59 -92.47 13.08
CA PHE A 343 12.80 -91.71 12.73
C PHE A 343 12.82 -90.42 13.57
N ASN A 344 13.96 -90.14 14.21
CA ASN A 344 14.23 -88.85 14.86
C ASN A 344 14.40 -87.77 13.79
N LEU A 345 13.30 -87.42 13.12
CA LEU A 345 13.28 -86.31 12.18
C LEU A 345 13.38 -85.01 12.98
N PRO A 346 14.16 -84.02 12.50
CA PRO A 346 14.18 -82.71 13.13
C PRO A 346 12.75 -82.19 13.15
N VAL A 347 12.22 -81.98 14.36
CA VAL A 347 10.92 -81.34 14.57
C VAL A 347 11.05 -79.95 13.97
N VAL A 348 10.44 -79.73 12.81
CA VAL A 348 10.16 -78.38 12.34
C VAL A 348 9.23 -77.79 13.39
N SER A 349 9.80 -76.92 14.23
CA SER A 349 9.07 -76.17 15.24
C SER A 349 7.81 -75.58 14.60
N GLU A 350 6.66 -75.79 15.23
CA GLU A 350 5.37 -75.21 14.80
C GLU A 350 5.44 -73.68 14.70
N ASP A 351 6.40 -73.02 15.35
CA ASP A 351 6.63 -71.57 15.24
C ASP A 351 7.26 -71.15 13.91
N SER A 352 7.81 -72.08 13.12
CA SER A 352 8.32 -71.81 11.76
C SER A 352 7.26 -72.01 10.68
N VAL A 353 6.10 -72.57 11.03
CA VAL A 353 4.95 -72.67 10.13
C VAL A 353 4.06 -71.47 10.41
N ALA A 354 3.92 -70.56 9.45
CA ALA A 354 2.93 -69.48 9.56
C ALA A 354 1.56 -70.13 9.84
N ARG A 355 0.94 -69.78 10.97
CA ARG A 355 -0.39 -70.29 11.31
C ARG A 355 -1.32 -70.00 10.15
N MET A 356 -1.95 -71.05 9.64
CA MET A 356 -2.93 -70.95 8.58
C MET A 356 -4.05 -70.03 9.07
N GLU A 357 -4.17 -68.84 8.47
CA GLU A 357 -5.24 -67.91 8.80
C GLU A 357 -6.56 -68.56 8.40
N ILE A 358 -7.44 -68.77 9.37
CA ILE A 358 -8.79 -69.32 9.19
C ILE A 358 -9.74 -68.12 9.18
N ASP A 359 -10.58 -68.02 8.15
CA ASP A 359 -11.64 -67.02 8.12
C ASP A 359 -12.67 -67.34 9.24
N PRO A 360 -12.85 -66.46 10.24
CA PRO A 360 -13.72 -66.74 11.39
C PRO A 360 -15.20 -66.87 11.02
N SER A 361 -15.62 -66.42 9.84
CA SER A 361 -17.00 -66.55 9.38
C SER A 361 -17.31 -67.91 8.76
N THR A 362 -16.33 -68.54 8.13
CA THR A 362 -16.51 -69.80 7.39
C THR A 362 -15.79 -70.99 8.03
N SER A 363 -14.87 -70.75 8.96
CA SER A 363 -13.96 -71.76 9.52
C SER A 363 -13.10 -72.48 8.47
N ILE A 364 -12.89 -71.86 7.30
CA ILE A 364 -12.09 -72.38 6.19
C ILE A 364 -10.78 -71.59 6.11
N PRO A 365 -9.64 -72.24 5.80
CA PRO A 365 -8.38 -71.54 5.55
C PRO A 365 -8.48 -70.52 4.41
N VAL A 366 -7.90 -69.33 4.61
CA VAL A 366 -7.88 -68.27 3.60
C VAL A 366 -7.20 -68.77 2.32
N GLY A 367 -7.94 -68.74 1.21
CA GLY A 367 -7.48 -69.22 -0.11
C GLY A 367 -7.89 -70.65 -0.48
N LEU A 368 -8.59 -71.37 0.41
CA LEU A 368 -9.21 -72.66 0.12
C LEU A 368 -10.74 -72.54 0.09
N ASN A 369 -11.39 -73.34 -0.75
CA ASN A 369 -12.84 -73.51 -0.75
C ASN A 369 -13.26 -74.59 0.29
N PRO A 370 -14.56 -74.79 0.61
CA PRO A 370 -15.00 -75.77 1.61
C PRO A 370 -14.66 -77.24 1.28
N PHE A 371 -14.19 -77.53 0.07
CA PHE A 371 -13.74 -78.85 -0.36
C PHE A 371 -12.21 -78.99 -0.35
N GLY A 372 -11.48 -78.01 0.18
CA GLY A 372 -10.02 -78.07 0.34
C GLY A 372 -9.24 -77.87 -0.96
N THR A 373 -9.87 -77.38 -2.01
CA THR A 373 -9.19 -76.97 -3.25
C THR A 373 -8.95 -75.47 -3.24
N ASN A 374 -7.88 -75.00 -3.92
CA ASN A 374 -7.58 -73.58 -4.05
C ASN A 374 -8.83 -72.86 -4.55
N ALA A 375 -9.28 -71.83 -3.84
CA ALA A 375 -10.39 -71.01 -4.28
C ALA A 375 -9.98 -70.39 -5.63
N GLU A 376 -10.68 -70.76 -6.69
CA GLU A 376 -10.49 -70.13 -8.00
C GLU A 376 -10.71 -68.63 -7.82
N GLU A 377 -9.67 -67.87 -8.13
CA GLU A 377 -9.67 -66.42 -8.16
C GLU A 377 -10.61 -65.99 -9.30
N LYS A 378 -11.90 -65.86 -8.99
CA LYS A 378 -12.89 -65.35 -9.95
C LYS A 378 -12.76 -63.83 -10.08
N GLY A 379 -12.20 -63.41 -11.21
CA GLY A 379 -12.28 -62.07 -11.78
C GLY A 379 -10.89 -61.58 -12.22
N SER A 380 -10.57 -61.37 -13.49
CA SER A 380 -11.38 -61.17 -14.69
C SER A 380 -10.46 -61.27 -15.91
N ASN A 381 -10.82 -62.10 -16.90
CA ASN A 381 -10.61 -61.83 -18.32
C ASN A 381 -11.26 -62.99 -19.10
N GLU A 382 -12.54 -62.78 -19.46
CA GLU A 382 -13.06 -63.35 -20.68
C GLU A 382 -12.47 -62.52 -21.83
N GLU A 383 -11.48 -63.06 -22.54
CA GLU A 383 -11.22 -62.67 -23.92
C GLU A 383 -11.32 -63.94 -24.77
N GLU A 384 -12.32 -63.93 -25.65
CA GLU A 384 -12.58 -64.93 -26.68
C GLU A 384 -11.32 -65.16 -27.53
N GLU A 385 -10.88 -66.41 -27.59
CA GLU A 385 -10.03 -66.91 -28.67
C GLU A 385 -10.78 -66.80 -30.01
N LYS A 386 -10.27 -65.97 -30.90
CA LYS A 386 -10.39 -66.21 -32.34
C LYS A 386 -9.03 -66.66 -32.85
N GLU A 387 -8.92 -67.96 -33.07
CA GLU A 387 -7.86 -68.60 -33.83
C GLU A 387 -8.00 -68.27 -35.32
N ASP A 388 -6.82 -68.01 -35.91
CA ASP A 388 -6.33 -68.39 -37.23
C ASP A 388 -7.00 -67.88 -38.51
N GLU A 389 -6.23 -67.15 -39.32
CA GLU A 389 -5.68 -67.75 -40.55
C GLU A 389 -4.52 -66.90 -41.12
N GLU A 390 -3.38 -67.57 -41.20
CA GLU A 390 -2.19 -67.27 -41.99
C GLU A 390 -2.54 -67.09 -43.47
N MET A 391 -2.13 -65.99 -44.10
CA MET A 391 -1.86 -65.93 -45.54
C MET A 391 -0.76 -64.90 -45.80
N THR A 392 0.45 -65.44 -45.96
CA THR A 392 1.58 -64.86 -46.68
C THR A 392 1.17 -64.49 -48.11
N VAL A 393 1.44 -63.25 -48.55
CA VAL A 393 1.83 -62.97 -49.95
C VAL A 393 2.74 -61.75 -49.98
N GLU A 394 3.97 -61.97 -50.42
CA GLU A 394 4.91 -60.96 -50.93
C GLU A 394 4.39 -60.42 -52.28
N ASP A 395 4.18 -59.10 -52.38
CA ASP A 395 4.82 -58.16 -53.32
C ASP A 395 4.19 -56.77 -53.22
#